data_AF-E3MJA2-F1
#
_entry.id   AF-E3MJA2-F1
#
_cell.length_a   1.000
_cell.length_b   1.000
_cell.length_c   1.000
_cell.angle_alpha   90.00
_cell.angle_beta   90.00
_cell.angle_gamma   90.00
#
_symmetry.space_group_name_H-M   'P 1'
#
loop_
_entity.id
_entity.type
_entity.pdbx_description
1 polymer ?
#
loop_
_entity_poly.entity_id
_entity_poly.type
_entity_poly.pdbx_seq_one_letter_code
_entity_poly.pdbx_strand_id
1 'polypeptide(L)'
;MTKPLTYLSLKVVFQYMDVNKRLELNFHCPALRSAERSVPLNLHFLTLEKEKIVVNEVCYKVESKYQRIKTVLNDRKHVRVENLEIYDLNVVPDSLKFRTRNLDSGNLNLERVLPSIDRASFPLKELRVNISKTPNLERYLGFTQSLILFKTKHDGENADLVRSILYNRKCPNIELKNFILLSNTTVALIQNWKNNQKEIGTVLTIHHEYRELQIYVDDLLEVLDGRFAFFNDSALQ
;
A
#
# COMPACT_ATOMS: atom_id res chain seq x y z
N MET A 1 -18.46 -46.07 -12.99
CA MET A 1 -18.45 -44.68 -12.47
C MET A 1 -17.19 -44.50 -11.63
N THR A 2 -16.55 -43.33 -11.68
CA THR A 2 -15.48 -42.95 -10.75
C THR A 2 -16.06 -42.62 -9.37
N LYS A 3 -15.30 -42.86 -8.29
CA LYS A 3 -15.71 -42.42 -6.94
C LYS A 3 -15.45 -40.92 -6.81
N PRO A 4 -16.38 -40.11 -6.26
CA PRO A 4 -16.13 -38.70 -5.97
C PRO A 4 -15.07 -38.53 -4.88
N LEU A 5 -14.33 -37.43 -4.93
CA LEU A 5 -13.35 -37.07 -3.89
C LEU A 5 -14.06 -36.82 -2.55
N THR A 6 -13.44 -37.24 -1.44
CA THR A 6 -13.97 -36.96 -0.10
C THR A 6 -13.85 -35.47 0.22
N TYR A 7 -14.66 -34.98 1.17
CA TYR A 7 -14.58 -33.59 1.64
C TYR A 7 -13.17 -33.22 2.16
N LEU A 8 -12.48 -34.14 2.83
CA LEU A 8 -11.10 -33.93 3.27
C LEU A 8 -10.11 -33.88 2.09
N SER A 9 -10.26 -34.80 1.12
CA SER A 9 -9.45 -34.81 -0.11
C SER A 9 -9.61 -33.50 -0.89
N LEU A 10 -10.84 -32.96 -0.99
CA LEU A 10 -11.12 -31.68 -1.63
C LEU A 10 -10.43 -30.51 -0.91
N LYS A 11 -10.39 -30.49 0.43
CA LYS A 11 -9.63 -29.45 1.16
C LYS A 11 -8.15 -29.48 0.83
N VAL A 12 -7.53 -30.67 0.82
CA VAL A 12 -6.11 -30.81 0.48
C VAL A 12 -5.85 -30.35 -0.96
N VAL A 13 -6.69 -30.74 -1.92
CA VAL A 13 -6.61 -30.25 -3.31
C VAL A 13 -6.70 -28.72 -3.34
N PHE A 14 -7.68 -28.10 -2.68
CA PHE A 14 -7.79 -26.64 -2.64
C PHE A 14 -6.68 -25.93 -1.86
N GLN A 15 -5.99 -26.59 -0.94
CA GLN A 15 -4.85 -26.03 -0.22
C GLN A 15 -3.62 -25.83 -1.12
N TYR A 16 -3.42 -26.71 -2.11
CA TYR A 16 -2.27 -26.66 -3.03
C TYR A 16 -2.64 -26.23 -4.47
N MET A 17 -3.93 -26.08 -4.77
CA MET A 17 -4.39 -25.50 -6.03
C MET A 17 -4.14 -23.99 -6.06
N ASP A 18 -3.68 -23.49 -7.21
CA ASP A 18 -3.58 -22.06 -7.50
C ASP A 18 -4.89 -21.30 -7.18
N VAL A 19 -4.74 -20.07 -6.70
CA VAL A 19 -5.85 -19.22 -6.30
C VAL A 19 -6.78 -18.92 -7.47
N ASN A 20 -6.27 -18.51 -8.63
CA ASN A 20 -7.15 -18.07 -9.71
C ASN A 20 -7.93 -19.26 -10.30
N LYS A 21 -7.32 -20.45 -10.35
CA LYS A 21 -8.03 -21.72 -10.63
C LYS A 21 -9.08 -22.08 -9.57
N ARG A 22 -8.83 -21.80 -8.27
CA ARG A 22 -9.87 -21.94 -7.21
C ARG A 22 -11.04 -20.99 -7.44
N LEU A 23 -10.79 -19.74 -7.85
CA LEU A 23 -11.85 -18.76 -8.10
C LEU A 23 -12.69 -19.12 -9.32
N GLU A 24 -12.05 -19.48 -10.44
CA GLU A 24 -12.69 -20.01 -11.64
C GLU A 24 -13.54 -21.26 -11.34
N LEU A 25 -12.97 -22.24 -10.64
CA LEU A 25 -13.68 -23.47 -10.27
C LEU A 25 -14.89 -23.19 -9.36
N ASN A 26 -14.79 -22.24 -8.42
CA ASN A 26 -15.94 -21.82 -7.62
C ASN A 26 -17.04 -21.12 -8.43
N PHE A 27 -16.66 -20.38 -9.47
CA PHE A 27 -17.61 -19.74 -10.38
C PHE A 27 -18.40 -20.80 -11.15
N HIS A 28 -17.71 -21.76 -11.78
CA HIS A 28 -18.33 -22.80 -12.60
C HIS A 28 -18.93 -23.99 -11.82
N CYS A 29 -18.46 -24.30 -10.61
CA CYS A 29 -18.92 -25.44 -9.81
C CYS A 29 -19.35 -25.03 -8.38
N PRO A 30 -20.53 -24.38 -8.21
CA PRO A 30 -21.00 -23.90 -6.91
C PRO A 30 -21.06 -24.97 -5.79
N ALA A 31 -21.28 -26.24 -6.13
CA ALA A 31 -21.30 -27.35 -5.18
C ALA A 31 -19.98 -27.52 -4.38
N LEU A 32 -18.85 -27.07 -4.93
CA LEU A 32 -17.53 -27.21 -4.31
C LEU A 32 -17.16 -26.03 -3.38
N ARG A 33 -17.92 -24.93 -3.40
CA ARG A 33 -17.68 -23.72 -2.59
C ARG A 33 -17.58 -24.00 -1.09
N SER A 34 -18.33 -24.98 -0.56
CA SER A 34 -18.28 -25.34 0.86
C SER A 34 -16.93 -25.94 1.29
N ALA A 35 -16.26 -26.67 0.40
CA ALA A 35 -14.93 -27.22 0.64
C ALA A 35 -13.85 -26.14 0.46
N GLU A 36 -13.87 -25.41 -0.65
CA GLU A 36 -12.88 -24.35 -0.93
C GLU A 36 -12.92 -23.23 0.13
N ARG A 37 -14.11 -22.75 0.50
CA ARG A 37 -14.26 -21.68 1.50
C ARG A 37 -13.71 -22.07 2.87
N SER A 38 -13.65 -23.37 3.18
CA SER A 38 -13.08 -23.88 4.44
C SER A 38 -11.55 -23.88 4.47
N VAL A 39 -10.89 -23.72 3.32
CA VAL A 39 -9.44 -23.51 3.18
C VAL A 39 -9.16 -22.00 3.19
N PRO A 40 -8.08 -21.51 3.82
CA PRO A 40 -7.69 -20.10 3.73
C PRO A 40 -7.49 -19.62 2.28
N LEU A 41 -7.80 -18.35 2.03
CA LEU A 41 -7.43 -17.64 0.81
C LEU A 41 -6.24 -16.72 1.15
N ASN A 42 -5.09 -17.01 0.55
CA ASN A 42 -3.86 -16.26 0.71
C ASN A 42 -3.47 -15.72 -0.68
N LEU A 43 -3.50 -14.40 -0.85
CA LEU A 43 -3.16 -13.72 -2.11
C LEU A 43 -1.74 -13.16 -2.03
N HIS A 44 -1.02 -13.11 -3.14
CA HIS A 44 0.21 -12.31 -3.21
C HIS A 44 -0.12 -10.86 -3.57
N PHE A 45 -1.09 -10.64 -4.46
CA PHE A 45 -1.47 -9.32 -4.96
C PHE A 45 -3.00 -9.20 -5.12
N LEU A 46 -3.58 -8.08 -4.65
CA LEU A 46 -4.99 -7.73 -4.83
C LEU A 46 -5.15 -6.23 -5.10
N THR A 47 -5.63 -5.85 -6.29
CA THR A 47 -6.05 -4.47 -6.60
C THR A 47 -7.56 -4.36 -6.68
N LEU A 48 -8.14 -3.38 -6.00
CA LEU A 48 -9.57 -3.12 -5.91
C LEU A 48 -9.92 -1.76 -6.57
N GLU A 49 -10.38 -1.80 -7.81
CA GLU A 49 -10.86 -0.65 -8.57
C GLU A 49 -12.37 -0.72 -8.83
N LYS A 50 -12.93 0.44 -9.20
CA LYS A 50 -14.33 0.65 -9.60
C LYS A 50 -14.81 -0.33 -10.69
N GLU A 51 -13.94 -0.69 -11.63
CA GLU A 51 -14.28 -1.37 -12.90
C GLU A 51 -13.51 -2.68 -13.15
N LYS A 52 -12.51 -2.99 -12.32
CA LYS A 52 -11.77 -4.26 -12.31
C LYS A 52 -11.32 -4.64 -10.90
N ILE A 53 -11.23 -5.94 -10.65
CA ILE A 53 -10.50 -6.51 -9.51
C ILE A 53 -9.35 -7.31 -10.09
N VAL A 54 -8.12 -7.11 -9.62
CA VAL A 54 -6.94 -7.90 -10.06
C VAL A 54 -6.51 -8.80 -8.93
N VAL A 55 -6.39 -10.11 -9.18
CA VAL A 55 -5.97 -11.11 -8.17
C VAL A 55 -4.80 -11.89 -8.73
N ASN A 56 -3.61 -11.78 -8.11
CA ASN A 56 -2.37 -12.40 -8.60
C ASN A 56 -2.26 -12.28 -10.16
N GLU A 57 -2.17 -11.03 -10.65
CA GLU A 57 -2.10 -10.65 -12.09
C GLU A 57 -3.38 -10.88 -12.93
N VAL A 58 -4.30 -11.77 -12.55
CA VAL A 58 -5.53 -12.04 -13.32
C VAL A 58 -6.57 -10.93 -13.10
N CYS A 59 -7.02 -10.31 -14.20
CA CYS A 59 -7.92 -9.16 -14.21
C CYS A 59 -9.40 -9.56 -14.42
N TYR A 60 -10.23 -9.29 -13.41
CA TYR A 60 -11.67 -9.55 -13.37
C TYR A 60 -12.48 -8.25 -13.47
N LYS A 61 -12.91 -7.86 -14.68
CA LYS A 61 -14.01 -6.87 -14.90
C LYS A 61 -15.47 -7.27 -14.30
N VAL A 62 -15.55 -6.00 -13.88
CA VAL A 62 -16.67 -5.58 -13.02
C VAL A 62 -17.89 -5.10 -13.81
N GLU A 63 -18.81 -6.03 -14.13
CA GLU A 63 -20.13 -5.71 -14.69
C GLU A 63 -21.06 -5.00 -13.68
N SER A 64 -20.90 -5.22 -12.37
CA SER A 64 -21.65 -4.50 -11.34
C SER A 64 -20.83 -4.34 -10.05
N LYS A 65 -20.86 -3.13 -9.47
CA LYS A 65 -20.01 -2.74 -8.32
C LYS A 65 -20.11 -3.68 -7.12
N TYR A 66 -21.32 -4.13 -6.79
CA TYR A 66 -21.61 -4.78 -5.50
C TYR A 66 -21.53 -6.31 -5.51
N GLN A 67 -21.55 -6.95 -6.68
CA GLN A 67 -21.62 -8.40 -6.78
C GLN A 67 -20.23 -9.04 -6.92
N ARG A 68 -19.31 -8.45 -7.69
CA ARG A 68 -18.10 -9.19 -8.08
C ARG A 68 -17.09 -9.43 -6.95
N ILE A 69 -16.89 -8.50 -6.00
CA ILE A 69 -15.97 -8.80 -4.87
C ILE A 69 -16.49 -9.95 -3.99
N LYS A 70 -17.81 -10.05 -3.78
CA LYS A 70 -18.42 -11.13 -3.00
C LYS A 70 -18.23 -12.48 -3.68
N THR A 71 -18.34 -12.52 -5.01
CA THR A 71 -18.03 -13.69 -5.84
C THR A 71 -16.54 -14.02 -5.81
N VAL A 72 -15.65 -13.05 -6.04
CA VAL A 72 -14.19 -13.23 -6.10
C VAL A 72 -13.62 -13.64 -4.74
N LEU A 73 -14.21 -13.21 -3.62
CA LEU A 73 -13.77 -13.56 -2.27
C LEU A 73 -14.71 -14.57 -1.57
N ASN A 74 -15.64 -15.21 -2.27
CA ASN A 74 -16.59 -16.23 -1.76
C ASN A 74 -17.26 -15.88 -0.40
N ASP A 75 -17.72 -14.64 -0.25
CA ASP A 75 -18.30 -14.09 1.00
C ASP A 75 -17.41 -14.27 2.26
N ARG A 76 -16.08 -14.39 2.08
CA ARG A 76 -15.13 -14.45 3.20
C ARG A 76 -15.11 -13.11 3.95
N LYS A 77 -15.19 -13.15 5.28
CA LYS A 77 -15.05 -11.96 6.15
C LYS A 77 -13.59 -11.57 6.40
N HIS A 78 -12.65 -12.50 6.24
CA HIS A 78 -11.22 -12.27 6.40
C HIS A 78 -10.48 -12.86 5.19
N VAL A 79 -9.57 -12.08 4.61
CA VAL A 79 -8.70 -12.50 3.50
C VAL A 79 -7.25 -12.13 3.86
N ARG A 80 -6.31 -13.04 3.58
CA ARG A 80 -4.88 -12.73 3.67
C ARG A 80 -4.38 -12.33 2.29
N VAL A 81 -3.60 -11.27 2.25
CA VAL A 81 -2.95 -10.73 1.05
C VAL A 81 -1.56 -10.25 1.44
N GLU A 82 -0.58 -10.25 0.54
CA GLU A 82 0.73 -9.68 0.81
C GLU A 82 0.80 -8.20 0.39
N ASN A 83 0.37 -7.92 -0.85
CA ASN A 83 0.29 -6.60 -1.45
C ASN A 83 -1.17 -6.23 -1.75
N LEU A 84 -1.68 -5.18 -1.11
CA LEU A 84 -3.08 -4.75 -1.22
C LEU A 84 -3.16 -3.32 -1.75
N GLU A 85 -3.89 -3.12 -2.84
CA GLU A 85 -4.16 -1.81 -3.42
C GLU A 85 -5.67 -1.54 -3.38
N ILE A 86 -6.09 -0.42 -2.80
CA ILE A 86 -7.51 -0.03 -2.70
C ILE A 86 -7.69 1.33 -3.37
N TYR A 87 -8.28 1.33 -4.56
CA TYR A 87 -8.51 2.53 -5.37
C TYR A 87 -10.00 2.91 -5.47
N ASP A 88 -10.93 2.00 -5.20
CA ASP A 88 -12.34 2.32 -4.92
C ASP A 88 -12.85 1.58 -3.66
N LEU A 89 -13.11 2.31 -2.57
CA LEU A 89 -13.72 1.73 -1.36
C LEU A 89 -15.17 1.25 -1.57
N ASN A 90 -15.87 1.70 -2.61
CA ASN A 90 -17.24 1.23 -2.88
C ASN A 90 -17.29 -0.24 -3.32
N VAL A 91 -16.15 -0.85 -3.69
CA VAL A 91 -16.05 -2.29 -3.94
C VAL A 91 -15.57 -3.07 -2.72
N VAL A 92 -15.43 -2.46 -1.53
CA VAL A 92 -15.06 -3.14 -0.27
C VAL A 92 -16.28 -3.26 0.65
N PRO A 93 -16.75 -4.47 1.01
CA PRO A 93 -17.84 -4.65 1.97
C PRO A 93 -17.39 -4.34 3.41
N ASP A 94 -18.20 -3.66 4.21
CA ASP A 94 -17.84 -3.23 5.58
C ASP A 94 -17.42 -4.39 6.52
N SER A 95 -18.00 -5.57 6.27
CA SER A 95 -17.76 -6.81 7.02
C SER A 95 -16.49 -7.57 6.62
N LEU A 96 -15.80 -7.14 5.56
CA LEU A 96 -14.52 -7.68 5.10
C LEU A 96 -13.35 -7.02 5.85
N LYS A 97 -12.36 -7.83 6.20
CA LYS A 97 -11.07 -7.41 6.74
C LYS A 97 -9.93 -8.05 5.95
N PHE A 98 -8.98 -7.25 5.51
CA PHE A 98 -7.76 -7.70 4.86
C PHE A 98 -6.62 -7.72 5.87
N ARG A 99 -5.97 -8.88 6.04
CA ARG A 99 -4.67 -8.93 6.69
C ARG A 99 -3.60 -8.79 5.62
N THR A 100 -2.86 -7.68 5.63
CA THR A 100 -1.85 -7.35 4.62
C THR A 100 -0.45 -7.10 5.20
N ARG A 101 0.58 -7.12 4.35
CA ARG A 101 1.95 -6.70 4.69
C ARG A 101 2.26 -5.31 4.13
N ASN A 102 1.80 -5.06 2.90
CA ASN A 102 1.95 -3.79 2.18
C ASN A 102 0.55 -3.25 1.80
N LEU A 103 0.35 -1.94 1.83
CA LEU A 103 -0.94 -1.29 1.51
C LEU A 103 -0.73 -0.02 0.66
N ASP A 104 -1.38 0.07 -0.49
CA ASP A 104 -1.61 1.34 -1.21
C ASP A 104 -3.07 1.78 -1.06
N SER A 105 -3.30 3.01 -0.57
CA SER A 105 -4.64 3.62 -0.45
C SER A 105 -5.06 4.42 -1.70
N GLY A 106 -4.18 4.51 -2.70
CA GLY A 106 -4.32 5.38 -3.86
C GLY A 106 -4.73 6.81 -3.50
N ASN A 107 -5.71 7.33 -4.25
CA ASN A 107 -6.28 8.65 -4.08
C ASN A 107 -7.43 8.71 -3.05
N LEU A 108 -7.43 7.84 -2.05
CA LEU A 108 -8.41 7.80 -0.96
C LEU A 108 -7.82 8.39 0.34
N ASN A 109 -8.68 8.87 1.24
CA ASN A 109 -8.26 9.17 2.61
C ASN A 109 -7.98 7.85 3.36
N LEU A 110 -6.76 7.67 3.86
CA LEU A 110 -6.34 6.52 4.66
C LEU A 110 -7.31 6.22 5.82
N GLU A 111 -7.86 7.23 6.48
CA GLU A 111 -8.81 7.07 7.59
C GLU A 111 -10.07 6.29 7.21
N ARG A 112 -10.46 6.32 5.92
CA ARG A 112 -11.57 5.55 5.37
C ARG A 112 -11.15 4.14 4.93
N VAL A 113 -9.87 3.92 4.67
CA VAL A 113 -9.31 2.62 4.26
C VAL A 113 -8.98 1.75 5.49
N LEU A 114 -8.42 2.34 6.55
CA LEU A 114 -8.03 1.63 7.78
C LEU A 114 -9.12 0.71 8.39
N PRO A 115 -10.42 1.04 8.40
CA PRO A 115 -11.48 0.13 8.86
C PRO A 115 -11.59 -1.20 8.08
N SER A 116 -11.06 -1.27 6.86
CA SER A 116 -10.99 -2.51 6.06
C SER A 116 -9.77 -3.38 6.37
N ILE A 117 -8.82 -2.88 7.17
CA ILE A 117 -7.56 -3.56 7.47
C ILE A 117 -7.65 -4.30 8.82
N ASP A 118 -7.22 -5.55 8.85
CA ASP A 118 -7.13 -6.36 10.05
C ASP A 118 -6.02 -5.83 10.96
N ARG A 119 -6.27 -5.72 12.27
CA ARG A 119 -5.31 -5.17 13.23
C ARG A 119 -3.99 -5.97 13.27
N ALA A 120 -4.01 -7.25 12.93
CA ALA A 120 -2.82 -8.09 12.82
C ALA A 120 -1.96 -7.84 11.56
N SER A 121 -2.22 -6.74 10.84
CA SER A 121 -1.38 -6.19 9.76
C SER A 121 -0.37 -5.14 10.25
N PHE A 122 -0.58 -4.57 11.45
CA PHE A 122 0.22 -3.43 11.92
C PHE A 122 1.35 -3.84 12.89
N PRO A 123 2.54 -3.19 12.82
CA PRO A 123 2.93 -2.23 11.79
C PRO A 123 3.12 -2.93 10.43
N LEU A 124 2.63 -2.26 9.38
CA LEU A 124 2.86 -2.66 7.99
C LEU A 124 4.35 -2.62 7.68
N LYS A 125 4.79 -3.39 6.68
CA LYS A 125 6.13 -3.20 6.10
C LYS A 125 6.15 -1.91 5.28
N GLU A 126 5.10 -1.68 4.51
CA GLU A 126 5.00 -0.55 3.60
C GLU A 126 3.57 -0.02 3.52
N LEU A 127 3.45 1.31 3.48
CA LEU A 127 2.20 2.03 3.35
C LEU A 127 2.38 3.14 2.32
N ARG A 128 1.62 3.10 1.23
CA ARG A 128 1.60 4.09 0.17
C ARG A 128 0.29 4.87 0.18
N VAL A 129 0.39 6.20 0.17
CA VAL A 129 -0.75 7.11 0.31
C VAL A 129 -0.58 8.39 -0.52
N ASN A 130 -1.67 8.90 -1.07
CA ASN A 130 -1.71 10.29 -1.53
C ASN A 130 -1.81 11.22 -0.30
N ILE A 131 -0.77 12.03 -0.07
CA ILE A 131 -0.70 12.96 1.06
C ILE A 131 -1.90 13.93 1.06
N SER A 132 -2.30 14.39 -0.12
CA SER A 132 -3.33 15.39 -0.38
C SER A 132 -4.76 14.86 -0.17
N LYS A 133 -4.90 13.58 0.17
CA LYS A 133 -6.16 12.93 0.57
C LYS A 133 -6.16 12.52 2.04
N THR A 134 -5.01 12.56 2.72
CA THR A 134 -4.81 12.11 4.09
C THR A 134 -4.22 13.22 4.97
N PRO A 135 -5.00 14.27 5.32
CA PRO A 135 -4.48 15.43 6.06
C PRO A 135 -4.00 15.07 7.48
N ASN A 136 -4.56 14.04 8.11
CA ASN A 136 -4.23 13.61 9.48
C ASN A 136 -3.07 12.60 9.56
N LEU A 137 -2.24 12.47 8.51
CA LEU A 137 -1.27 11.37 8.34
C LEU A 137 -0.25 11.23 9.49
N GLU A 138 0.09 12.32 10.18
CA GLU A 138 0.94 12.32 11.37
C GLU A 138 0.51 11.32 12.46
N ARG A 139 -0.81 11.08 12.58
CA ARG A 139 -1.39 10.15 13.56
C ARG A 139 -1.05 8.68 13.26
N TYR A 140 -0.65 8.39 12.02
CA TYR A 140 -0.49 7.05 11.47
C TYR A 140 0.97 6.72 11.09
N LEU A 141 1.94 7.61 11.35
CA LEU A 141 3.36 7.36 11.03
C LEU A 141 3.90 6.07 11.67
N GLY A 142 3.46 5.74 12.88
CA GLY A 142 3.81 4.48 13.57
C GLY A 142 3.05 3.23 13.10
N PHE A 143 2.22 3.32 12.05
CA PHE A 143 1.49 2.16 11.50
C PHE A 143 2.30 1.42 10.42
N THR A 144 3.50 1.90 10.05
CA THR A 144 4.32 1.30 8.99
C THR A 144 5.83 1.39 9.29
N GLN A 145 6.62 0.52 8.64
CA GLN A 145 8.09 0.54 8.64
C GLN A 145 8.65 1.38 7.48
N SER A 146 7.88 1.52 6.40
CA SER A 146 8.17 2.35 5.22
C SER A 146 6.92 3.12 4.79
N LEU A 147 7.05 4.42 4.49
CA LEU A 147 5.95 5.31 4.12
C LEU A 147 6.23 5.94 2.75
N ILE A 148 5.48 5.53 1.73
CA ILE A 148 5.55 6.14 0.40
C ILE A 148 4.48 7.22 0.32
N LEU A 149 4.89 8.49 0.28
CA LEU A 149 4.00 9.59 -0.06
C LEU A 149 4.04 9.80 -1.57
N PHE A 150 2.87 10.06 -2.17
CA PHE A 150 2.81 10.54 -3.54
C PHE A 150 1.83 11.71 -3.70
N LYS A 151 1.93 12.39 -4.84
CA LYS A 151 0.99 13.39 -5.34
C LYS A 151 0.61 13.09 -6.79
N THR A 152 -0.58 13.57 -7.19
CA THR A 152 -0.99 13.63 -8.60
C THR A 152 -0.91 15.07 -9.13
N LYS A 153 -0.91 15.21 -10.46
CA LYS A 153 -0.97 16.52 -11.15
C LYS A 153 -2.23 17.37 -10.88
N HIS A 154 -3.18 16.86 -10.10
CA HIS A 154 -4.44 17.53 -9.74
C HIS A 154 -4.51 17.86 -8.24
N ASP A 155 -3.45 17.59 -7.48
CA ASP A 155 -3.37 17.88 -6.05
C ASP A 155 -2.80 19.27 -5.78
N GLY A 156 -3.31 19.91 -4.73
CA GLY A 156 -2.86 21.24 -4.32
C GLY A 156 -1.50 21.23 -3.60
N GLU A 157 -1.08 22.40 -3.13
CA GLU A 157 0.09 22.50 -2.26
C GLU A 157 -0.14 21.75 -0.94
N ASN A 158 0.92 21.10 -0.46
CA ASN A 158 0.93 20.33 0.79
C ASN A 158 2.29 20.50 1.52
N ALA A 159 3.02 21.59 1.25
CA ALA A 159 4.41 21.73 1.68
C ALA A 159 4.57 21.65 3.21
N ASP A 160 3.63 22.22 3.96
CA ASP A 160 3.71 22.25 5.43
C ASP A 160 3.36 20.90 6.07
N LEU A 161 2.45 20.12 5.46
CA LEU A 161 2.17 18.73 5.89
C LEU A 161 3.35 17.80 5.58
N VAL A 162 4.10 18.05 4.49
CA VAL A 162 5.37 17.35 4.24
C VAL A 162 6.40 17.71 5.32
N ARG A 163 6.56 19.00 5.63
CA ARG A 163 7.48 19.47 6.68
C ARG A 163 7.14 18.88 8.04
N SER A 164 5.87 18.90 8.45
CA SER A 164 5.44 18.40 9.77
C SER A 164 5.62 16.88 9.91
N ILE A 165 5.37 16.11 8.84
CA ILE A 165 5.70 14.68 8.78
C ILE A 165 7.21 14.46 8.90
N LEU A 166 8.03 15.14 8.08
CA LEU A 166 9.48 14.93 8.02
C LEU A 166 10.18 15.36 9.33
N TYR A 167 9.70 16.41 10.00
CA TYR A 167 10.20 16.84 11.31
C TYR A 167 9.72 15.94 12.47
N ASN A 168 8.81 14.99 12.22
CA ASN A 168 8.30 14.11 13.25
C ASN A 168 9.33 13.02 13.58
N ARG A 169 9.74 12.92 14.85
CA ARG A 169 10.67 11.85 15.30
C ARG A 169 10.14 10.44 15.00
N LYS A 170 8.81 10.25 14.99
CA LYS A 170 8.13 8.98 14.64
C LYS A 170 7.97 8.74 13.13
N CYS A 171 8.41 9.65 12.25
CA CYS A 171 8.41 9.38 10.81
C CYS A 171 9.27 8.13 10.53
N PRO A 172 8.74 7.09 9.85
CA PRO A 172 9.52 5.92 9.45
C PRO A 172 10.47 6.28 8.29
N ASN A 173 11.11 5.28 7.69
CA ASN A 173 11.72 5.44 6.37
C ASN A 173 10.66 5.94 5.38
N ILE A 174 11.03 6.93 4.56
CA ILE A 174 10.06 7.70 3.77
C ILE A 174 10.53 7.91 2.33
N GLU A 175 9.62 7.67 1.40
CA GLU A 175 9.85 7.83 -0.04
C GLU A 175 8.86 8.89 -0.57
N LEU A 176 9.37 9.95 -1.19
CA LEU A 176 8.57 11.07 -1.71
C LEU A 176 8.49 11.01 -3.23
N LYS A 177 7.33 10.58 -3.77
CA LYS A 177 7.08 10.51 -5.23
C LYS A 177 6.38 11.76 -5.74
N ASN A 178 7.04 12.46 -6.67
CA ASN A 178 6.60 13.73 -7.26
C ASN A 178 6.49 14.88 -6.24
N PHE A 179 7.52 15.07 -5.41
CA PHE A 179 7.68 16.21 -4.50
C PHE A 179 8.99 16.94 -4.76
N ILE A 180 8.94 18.26 -4.94
CA ILE A 180 10.14 19.12 -4.87
C ILE A 180 10.30 19.59 -3.43
N LEU A 181 11.50 19.42 -2.84
CA LEU A 181 11.91 20.13 -1.63
C LEU A 181 12.83 21.29 -2.00
N LEU A 182 12.56 22.48 -1.47
CA LEU A 182 13.44 23.65 -1.62
C LEU A 182 14.69 23.50 -0.74
N SER A 183 15.84 24.02 -1.17
CA SER A 183 17.12 23.87 -0.44
C SER A 183 17.02 24.34 1.02
N ASN A 184 16.34 25.46 1.28
CA ASN A 184 16.06 25.95 2.64
C ASN A 184 15.27 24.96 3.53
N THR A 185 14.39 24.16 2.94
CA THR A 185 13.55 23.17 3.64
C THR A 185 14.37 21.90 3.90
N THR A 186 15.22 21.50 2.96
CA THR A 186 16.18 20.40 3.13
C THR A 186 17.23 20.72 4.20
N VAL A 187 17.77 21.95 4.22
CA VAL A 187 18.67 22.46 5.27
C VAL A 187 17.99 22.41 6.65
N ALA A 188 16.78 22.96 6.77
CA ALA A 188 16.04 22.97 8.03
C ALA A 188 15.69 21.54 8.52
N LEU A 189 15.42 20.61 7.59
CA LEU A 189 15.21 19.19 7.89
C LEU A 189 16.45 18.53 8.48
N ILE A 190 17.63 18.71 7.89
CA ILE A 190 18.85 18.05 8.38
C ILE A 190 19.28 18.65 9.72
N GLN A 191 19.12 19.97 9.91
CA GLN A 191 19.30 20.61 11.22
C GLN A 191 18.31 20.07 12.26
N ASN A 192 17.04 19.88 11.90
CA ASN A 192 16.04 19.27 12.77
C ASN A 192 16.45 17.84 13.18
N TRP A 193 16.83 16.98 12.23
CA TRP A 193 17.23 15.59 12.51
C TRP A 193 18.52 15.49 13.34
N LYS A 194 19.50 16.36 13.08
CA LYS A 194 20.74 16.50 13.87
C LYS A 194 20.44 16.88 15.32
N ASN A 195 19.55 17.85 15.54
CA ASN A 195 19.22 18.36 16.87
C ASN A 195 18.30 17.42 17.65
N ASN A 196 17.38 16.71 16.97
CA ASN A 196 16.41 15.79 17.58
C ASN A 196 16.90 14.33 17.71
N GLN A 197 18.19 14.06 17.42
CA GLN A 197 18.79 12.73 17.47
C GLN A 197 17.97 11.66 16.72
N LYS A 198 17.66 11.94 15.45
CA LYS A 198 16.93 11.00 14.57
C LYS A 198 17.65 9.65 14.48
N GLU A 199 16.89 8.56 14.49
CA GLU A 199 17.42 7.20 14.57
C GLU A 199 18.35 6.84 13.40
N ILE A 200 19.51 6.28 13.71
CA ILE A 200 20.53 5.89 12.73
C ILE A 200 19.95 4.79 11.83
N GLY A 201 19.99 5.01 10.51
CA GLY A 201 19.33 4.14 9.53
C GLY A 201 17.98 4.67 9.04
N THR A 202 17.51 5.82 9.53
CA THR A 202 16.42 6.57 8.89
C THR A 202 16.83 6.95 7.46
N VAL A 203 16.00 6.61 6.47
CA VAL A 203 16.17 6.99 5.06
C VAL A 203 15.05 7.92 4.60
N LEU A 204 15.41 8.99 3.90
CA LEU A 204 14.53 9.78 3.04
C LEU A 204 15.01 9.63 1.59
N THR A 205 14.14 9.11 0.72
CA THR A 205 14.37 9.07 -0.73
C THR A 205 13.36 9.98 -1.43
N ILE A 206 13.78 10.64 -2.50
CA ILE A 206 12.94 11.49 -3.34
C ILE A 206 13.00 10.94 -4.76
N HIS A 207 11.85 10.86 -5.44
CA HIS A 207 11.77 10.41 -6.83
C HIS A 207 10.87 11.34 -7.64
N HIS A 208 11.36 11.70 -8.83
CA HIS A 208 10.67 12.54 -9.81
C HIS A 208 10.35 11.71 -11.05
N GLU A 209 9.08 11.40 -11.28
CA GLU A 209 8.62 10.74 -12.52
C GLU A 209 8.55 11.75 -13.69
N TYR A 210 8.68 13.05 -13.41
CA TYR A 210 8.58 14.13 -14.40
C TYR A 210 9.61 15.23 -14.11
N ARG A 211 10.51 15.43 -15.09
CA ARG A 211 11.64 16.37 -15.20
C ARG A 211 12.98 15.88 -14.65
N GLU A 212 14.01 16.08 -15.47
CA GLU A 212 15.37 16.33 -15.01
C GLU A 212 15.35 17.54 -14.08
N LEU A 213 15.94 17.41 -12.88
CA LEU A 213 16.10 18.51 -11.94
C LEU A 213 17.58 18.63 -11.58
N GLN A 214 18.17 19.79 -11.91
CA GLN A 214 19.42 20.19 -11.30
C GLN A 214 19.13 20.63 -9.86
N ILE A 215 19.32 19.73 -8.90
CA ILE A 215 19.49 20.14 -7.50
C ILE A 215 20.81 20.91 -7.43
N TYR A 216 20.77 22.13 -6.90
CA TYR A 216 21.97 22.86 -6.49
C TYR A 216 22.53 22.19 -5.24
N VAL A 217 23.40 21.18 -5.44
CA VAL A 217 24.04 20.42 -4.37
C VAL A 217 24.99 21.30 -3.54
N ASP A 218 25.52 22.36 -4.15
CA ASP A 218 26.46 23.30 -3.53
C ASP A 218 25.87 23.97 -2.27
N ASP A 219 24.59 24.41 -2.32
CA ASP A 219 23.82 24.94 -1.18
C ASP A 219 23.82 23.98 0.04
N LEU A 220 23.87 22.67 -0.21
CA LEU A 220 23.83 21.65 0.84
C LEU A 220 25.23 21.34 1.37
N LEU A 221 26.28 21.48 0.57
CA LEU A 221 27.66 21.15 0.97
C LEU A 221 28.20 22.12 2.02
N GLU A 222 27.93 23.43 1.90
CA GLU A 222 28.36 24.43 2.90
C GLU A 222 27.73 24.17 4.28
N VAL A 223 26.47 23.74 4.32
CA VAL A 223 25.69 23.62 5.58
C VAL A 223 25.97 22.31 6.31
N LEU A 224 26.53 21.30 5.64
CA LEU A 224 26.67 19.94 6.17
C LEU A 224 28.00 19.64 6.87
N ASP A 225 28.95 20.58 6.94
CA ASP A 225 30.19 20.43 7.73
C ASP A 225 30.94 19.12 7.37
N GLY A 226 30.98 18.79 6.07
CA GLY A 226 31.59 17.58 5.52
C GLY A 226 30.86 16.26 5.78
N ARG A 227 29.64 16.26 6.34
CA ARG A 227 28.92 15.03 6.72
C ARG A 227 27.92 14.61 5.65
N PHE A 228 28.21 13.50 4.98
CA PHE A 228 27.40 12.95 3.90
C PHE A 228 25.98 12.54 4.35
N ALA A 229 24.97 13.16 3.73
CA ALA A 229 23.62 12.62 3.64
C ALA A 229 23.41 12.08 2.22
N PHE A 230 23.06 10.80 2.09
CA PHE A 230 22.90 10.14 0.79
C PHE A 230 21.55 10.49 0.13
N PHE A 231 21.51 11.62 -0.58
CA PHE A 231 20.41 11.96 -1.48
C PHE A 231 20.55 11.16 -2.79
N ASN A 232 19.89 10.01 -2.86
CA ASN A 232 20.00 9.10 -4.01
C ASN A 232 18.95 9.43 -5.10
N ASP A 233 19.16 10.55 -5.80
CA ASP A 233 18.30 10.99 -6.90
C ASP A 233 18.36 9.97 -8.04
N SER A 234 17.30 9.17 -8.20
CA SER A 234 17.24 8.08 -9.17
C SER A 234 16.28 8.42 -10.28
N ALA A 235 16.79 9.06 -11.33
CA ALA A 235 16.10 9.16 -12.61
C ALA A 235 16.20 7.81 -13.35
N LEU A 236 15.05 7.18 -13.62
CA LEU A 236 14.99 6.05 -14.54
C LEU A 236 15.03 6.57 -15.98
N GLN A 237 15.95 6.03 -16.77
CA GLN A 237 15.99 6.16 -18.24
C GLN A 237 15.07 5.13 -18.89
#